data_AF-A0A345SXY6-F1
#
_entry.id   AF-A0A345SXY6-F1
#
_cell.length_a   1.000
_cell.length_b   1.000
_cell.length_c   1.000
_cell.angle_alpha   90.00
_cell.angle_beta   90.00
_cell.angle_gamma   90.00
#
_symmetry.space_group_name_H-M   'P 1'
#
loop_
_entity.id
_entity.type
_entity.pdbx_description
1 polymer ?
#
loop_
_entity_poly.entity_id
_entity_poly.type
_entity_poly.pdbx_seq_one_letter_code
_entity_poly.pdbx_strand_id
1 'polypeptide(L)'
;MDWPALRHFYDSIGRPRPGQPEQRLLRVRLIERLTGTHPRFLAPPMNLTGAPVHVYERTGLRLQADLSKHLDWQATGLLHKAGISEPVRWEPLPEWFVIPHSQSPGPDLDSIPADQLWPAVQSRAGVKAIAEQLQVSVEHVRAFAERHPLPPETAPTQRWPKIPRAQTPTTKELQELVGQGLSNRRIGAVLGYNRTFVRRLLGERGLSPALASGGQRTIHIDPDWLRHEYEVKQRTYKAIAASIGVSTCTIRGRAAEAGIPSRRSARDHPLAKFGGPADFPPVLWNSFAGYGAELRAQRFLLIIELPTSTITAAARALSISACRVAVFMAELERVAEAWLFNRTNRGRTTRPTPAGTRFADDIREAIALIERPSQRKLA
;
A
#
# COMPACT_ATOMS: atom_id res chain seq x y z
N MET A 1 -28.67 0.14 4.70
CA MET A 1 -28.32 -0.82 3.63
C MET A 1 -29.14 -2.07 3.83
N ASP A 2 -29.83 -2.51 2.79
CA ASP A 2 -30.63 -3.74 2.81
C ASP A 2 -29.71 -4.92 2.43
N TRP A 3 -29.19 -5.61 3.45
CA TRP A 3 -28.29 -6.75 3.26
C TRP A 3 -28.95 -7.98 2.63
N PRO A 4 -30.19 -8.36 3.00
CA PRO A 4 -30.94 -9.37 2.25
C PRO A 4 -31.04 -9.06 0.75
N ALA A 5 -31.46 -7.85 0.37
CA ALA A 5 -31.60 -7.47 -1.04
C ALA A 5 -30.25 -7.53 -1.79
N LEU A 6 -29.17 -7.09 -1.16
CA LEU A 6 -27.82 -7.17 -1.73
C LEU A 6 -27.38 -8.64 -1.93
N ARG A 7 -27.66 -9.52 -0.97
CA ARG A 7 -27.33 -10.96 -1.10
C ARG A 7 -28.07 -11.59 -2.29
N HIS A 8 -29.36 -11.33 -2.43
CA HIS A 8 -30.14 -11.80 -3.57
C HIS A 8 -29.60 -11.27 -4.90
N PHE A 9 -29.17 -10.01 -4.96
CA PHE A 9 -28.52 -9.44 -6.14
C PHE A 9 -27.22 -10.15 -6.51
N TYR A 10 -26.33 -10.41 -5.55
CA TYR A 10 -25.09 -11.15 -5.81
C TYR A 10 -25.36 -12.59 -6.27
N ASP A 11 -26.36 -13.24 -5.68
CA ASP A 11 -26.80 -14.58 -6.09
C ASP A 11 -27.38 -14.56 -7.52
N SER A 12 -28.17 -13.54 -7.90
CA SER A 12 -28.78 -13.42 -9.24
C SER A 12 -27.77 -13.18 -10.36
N ILE A 13 -26.68 -12.46 -10.07
CA ILE A 13 -25.59 -12.23 -11.02
C ILE A 13 -24.51 -13.33 -10.96
N GLY A 14 -24.68 -14.34 -10.11
CA GLY A 14 -23.76 -15.47 -9.98
C GLY A 14 -22.37 -15.09 -9.44
N ARG A 15 -22.25 -14.00 -8.68
CA ARG A 15 -20.98 -13.53 -8.11
C ARG A 15 -20.83 -13.97 -6.64
N PRO A 16 -19.60 -14.19 -6.16
CA PRO A 16 -19.38 -14.48 -4.75
C PRO A 16 -19.84 -13.29 -3.90
N ARG A 17 -20.53 -13.60 -2.80
CA ARG A 17 -21.03 -12.58 -1.86
C ARG A 17 -19.86 -11.79 -1.26
N PRO A 18 -20.04 -10.47 -1.02
CA PRO A 18 -18.97 -9.62 -0.54
C PRO A 18 -18.58 -9.98 0.90
N GLY A 19 -17.28 -9.98 1.21
CA GLY A 19 -16.78 -10.17 2.58
C GLY A 19 -16.99 -8.93 3.46
N GLN A 20 -16.73 -9.04 4.78
CA GLN A 20 -16.92 -7.91 5.71
C GLN A 20 -16.23 -6.59 5.28
N PRO A 21 -14.97 -6.58 4.79
CA PRO A 21 -14.33 -5.33 4.37
C PRO A 21 -15.04 -4.67 3.18
N GLU A 22 -15.48 -5.47 2.22
CA GLU A 22 -16.18 -4.99 1.02
C GLU A 22 -17.59 -4.49 1.37
N GLN A 23 -18.31 -5.21 2.23
CA GLN A 23 -19.59 -4.76 2.78
C GLN A 23 -19.47 -3.38 3.44
N ARG A 24 -18.42 -3.15 4.25
CA ARG A 24 -18.18 -1.83 4.85
C ARG A 24 -18.01 -0.75 3.78
N LEU A 25 -17.23 -1.01 2.73
CA LEU A 25 -17.03 -0.04 1.63
C LEU A 25 -18.33 0.24 0.87
N LEU A 26 -19.13 -0.77 0.58
CA LEU A 26 -20.43 -0.60 -0.08
C LEU A 26 -21.41 0.20 0.78
N ARG A 27 -21.40 -0.01 2.09
CA ARG A 27 -22.22 0.78 3.02
C ARG A 27 -21.76 2.25 3.08
N VAL A 28 -20.44 2.50 3.11
CA VAL A 28 -19.88 3.86 3.04
C VAL A 28 -20.29 4.54 1.72
N ARG A 29 -20.23 3.81 0.61
CA ARG A 29 -20.63 4.32 -0.72
C ARG A 29 -22.10 4.70 -0.78
N LEU A 30 -22.96 3.88 -0.17
CA LEU A 30 -24.39 4.18 -0.09
C LEU A 30 -24.64 5.47 0.72
N ILE A 31 -23.90 5.69 1.82
CA ILE A 31 -24.00 6.93 2.60
C ILE A 31 -23.50 8.13 1.80
N GLU A 32 -22.37 8.00 1.10
CA GLU A 32 -21.85 9.06 0.23
C GLU A 32 -22.90 9.45 -0.84
N ARG A 33 -23.58 8.48 -1.46
CA ARG A 33 -24.66 8.74 -2.43
C ARG A 33 -25.87 9.46 -1.83
N LEU A 34 -26.26 9.09 -0.62
CA LEU A 34 -27.43 9.70 0.05
C LEU A 34 -27.14 11.10 0.58
N THR A 35 -25.88 11.42 0.89
CA THR A 35 -25.54 12.64 1.65
C THR A 35 -24.62 13.60 0.88
N GLY A 36 -24.05 13.17 -0.25
CA GLY A 36 -22.96 13.87 -0.93
C GLY A 36 -21.68 13.98 -0.10
N THR A 37 -21.64 13.42 1.12
CA THR A 37 -20.54 13.63 2.06
C THR A 37 -19.42 12.64 1.80
N HIS A 38 -18.25 13.15 1.46
CA HIS A 38 -17.05 12.32 1.28
C HIS A 38 -16.79 11.50 2.55
N PRO A 39 -16.44 10.20 2.45
CA PRO A 39 -16.20 9.30 3.57
C PRO A 39 -15.21 9.76 4.65
N ARG A 40 -14.37 10.76 4.37
CA ARG A 40 -13.40 11.30 5.33
C ARG A 40 -14.08 12.16 6.40
N PHE A 41 -15.25 12.71 6.08
CA PHE A 41 -16.04 13.61 6.91
C PHE A 41 -17.25 12.93 7.56
N LEU A 42 -17.48 11.65 7.30
CA LEU A 42 -18.52 10.89 7.98
C LEU A 42 -18.18 10.76 9.48
N ALA A 43 -19.20 10.45 10.30
CA ALA A 43 -18.98 10.12 11.69
C ALA A 43 -18.35 8.71 11.85
N PRO A 44 -17.53 8.47 12.90
CA PRO A 44 -17.09 7.13 13.27
C PRO A 44 -18.28 6.19 13.52
N PRO A 45 -18.20 4.90 13.17
CA PRO A 45 -17.05 4.19 12.58
C PRO A 45 -17.03 4.20 11.05
N MET A 46 -17.90 4.99 10.41
CA MET A 46 -18.03 5.04 8.95
C MET A 46 -17.00 5.97 8.29
N ASN A 47 -16.32 6.79 9.09
CA ASN A 47 -15.23 7.61 8.62
C ASN A 47 -14.06 6.76 8.09
N LEU A 48 -13.56 7.11 6.91
CA LEU A 48 -12.37 6.51 6.34
C LEU A 48 -11.21 7.51 6.42
N THR A 49 -10.09 7.10 7.02
CA THR A 49 -8.87 7.91 7.14
C THR A 49 -7.65 7.08 6.77
N GLY A 50 -6.68 7.65 6.05
CA GLY A 50 -5.43 6.97 5.68
C GLY A 50 -5.62 5.87 4.62
N ALA A 51 -5.00 4.70 4.81
CA ALA A 51 -4.98 3.60 3.82
C ALA A 51 -6.38 3.13 3.34
N PRO A 52 -7.41 3.00 4.21
CA PRO A 52 -8.77 2.68 3.78
C PRO A 52 -9.38 3.66 2.76
N VAL A 53 -9.02 4.94 2.78
CA VAL A 53 -9.50 5.93 1.81
C VAL A 53 -8.96 5.63 0.41
N HIS A 54 -7.67 5.30 0.30
CA HIS A 54 -7.08 4.93 -0.98
C HIS A 54 -7.68 3.65 -1.56
N VAL A 55 -8.00 2.67 -0.70
CA VAL A 55 -8.72 1.47 -1.12
C VAL A 55 -10.11 1.85 -1.61
N TYR A 56 -10.83 2.69 -0.87
CA TYR A 56 -12.17 3.17 -1.25
C TYR A 56 -12.18 3.88 -2.61
N GLU A 57 -11.29 4.86 -2.82
CA GLU A 57 -11.19 5.60 -4.09
C GLU A 57 -10.87 4.66 -5.26
N ARG A 58 -9.99 3.68 -5.06
CA ARG A 58 -9.65 2.67 -6.07
C ARG A 58 -10.81 1.72 -6.36
N THR A 59 -11.54 1.30 -5.33
CA THR A 59 -12.72 0.44 -5.47
C THR A 59 -13.86 1.19 -6.15
N GLY A 60 -14.00 2.49 -5.90
CA GLY A 60 -15.01 3.35 -6.52
C GLY A 60 -14.92 3.39 -8.04
N LEU A 61 -13.70 3.45 -8.59
CA LEU A 61 -13.44 3.39 -10.04
C LEU A 61 -13.67 2.01 -10.66
N ARG A 62 -13.75 0.97 -9.83
CA ARG A 62 -13.92 -0.43 -10.26
C ARG A 62 -15.31 -0.95 -9.96
N LEU A 63 -16.21 -0.07 -9.54
CA LEU A 63 -17.59 -0.42 -9.27
C LEU A 63 -18.27 -0.74 -10.59
N GLN A 64 -18.75 -1.97 -10.72
CA GLN A 64 -19.42 -2.41 -11.94
C GLN A 64 -20.82 -1.80 -12.07
N ALA A 65 -21.29 -1.64 -13.31
CA ALA A 65 -22.52 -0.92 -13.62
C ALA A 65 -23.77 -1.55 -13.00
N ASP A 66 -23.83 -2.88 -12.96
CA ASP A 66 -24.90 -3.64 -12.31
C ASP A 66 -24.96 -3.38 -10.79
N LEU A 67 -23.81 -3.43 -10.11
CA LEU A 67 -23.72 -3.13 -8.68
C LEU A 67 -23.99 -1.63 -8.39
N SER A 68 -23.53 -0.73 -9.26
CA SER A 68 -23.83 0.71 -9.18
C SER A 68 -25.34 0.95 -9.25
N LYS A 69 -26.03 0.36 -10.22
CA LYS A 69 -27.50 0.44 -10.36
C LYS A 69 -28.22 -0.11 -9.14
N HIS A 70 -27.73 -1.22 -8.58
CA HIS A 70 -28.32 -1.77 -7.35
C HIS A 70 -28.17 -0.83 -6.15
N LEU A 71 -27.03 -0.14 -6.01
CA LEU A 71 -26.84 0.87 -4.96
C LEU A 71 -27.76 2.08 -5.15
N ASP A 72 -27.96 2.55 -6.39
CA ASP A 72 -28.93 3.62 -6.68
C ASP A 72 -30.36 3.20 -6.33
N TRP A 73 -30.75 1.98 -6.68
CA TRP A 73 -32.05 1.42 -6.30
C TRP A 73 -32.24 1.39 -4.76
N GLN A 74 -31.21 0.97 -4.01
CA GLN A 74 -31.26 1.00 -2.55
C GLN A 74 -31.35 2.44 -2.01
N ALA A 75 -30.61 3.38 -2.60
CA ALA A 75 -30.63 4.77 -2.20
C ALA A 75 -32.02 5.39 -2.42
N THR A 76 -32.62 5.21 -3.60
CA THR A 76 -33.98 5.66 -3.91
C THR A 76 -35.00 5.08 -2.93
N GLY A 77 -34.89 3.78 -2.62
CA GLY A 77 -35.77 3.14 -1.64
C GLY A 77 -35.62 3.70 -0.22
N LEU A 78 -34.42 4.14 0.17
CA LEU A 78 -34.19 4.79 1.46
C LEU A 78 -34.73 6.22 1.50
N LEU A 79 -34.57 6.99 0.42
CA LEU A 79 -35.14 8.35 0.31
C LEU A 79 -36.67 8.29 0.37
N HIS A 80 -37.29 7.38 -0.38
CA HIS A 80 -38.75 7.20 -0.36
C HIS A 80 -39.27 6.78 1.02
N LYS A 81 -38.56 5.86 1.72
CA LYS A 81 -38.92 5.47 3.10
C LYS A 81 -38.79 6.62 4.09
N ALA A 82 -37.88 7.57 3.84
CA ALA A 82 -37.72 8.78 4.64
C ALA A 82 -38.69 9.89 4.23
N GLY A 83 -39.54 9.69 3.22
CA GLY A 83 -40.45 10.71 2.71
C GLY A 83 -39.76 11.82 1.90
N ILE A 84 -38.54 11.57 1.41
CA ILE A 84 -37.75 12.53 0.63
C ILE A 84 -37.99 12.26 -0.87
N SER A 85 -38.40 13.29 -1.61
CA SER A 85 -38.70 13.24 -3.04
C SER A 85 -37.53 13.64 -3.94
N GLU A 86 -36.35 13.88 -3.37
CA GLU A 86 -35.15 14.26 -4.11
C GLU A 86 -34.56 13.06 -4.89
N PRO A 87 -33.97 13.29 -6.06
CA PRO A 87 -33.25 12.25 -6.78
C PRO A 87 -31.93 11.89 -6.06
N VAL A 88 -31.50 10.64 -6.19
CA VAL A 88 -30.21 10.16 -5.62
C VAL A 88 -29.01 10.90 -6.21
N ARG A 89 -29.13 11.36 -7.46
CA ARG A 89 -28.15 12.20 -8.14
C ARG A 89 -28.85 13.43 -8.66
N TRP A 90 -28.27 14.58 -8.37
CA TRP A 90 -28.71 15.85 -8.89
C TRP A 90 -27.60 16.43 -9.76
N GLU A 91 -27.92 16.74 -11.00
CA GLU A 91 -27.07 17.55 -11.86
C GLU A 91 -27.89 18.73 -12.37
N PRO A 92 -27.31 19.94 -12.36
CA PRO A 92 -27.99 21.11 -12.90
C PRO A 92 -28.15 20.97 -14.42
N LEU A 93 -29.28 21.44 -14.95
CA LEU A 93 -29.57 21.34 -16.38
C LEU A 93 -28.59 22.20 -17.20
N PRO A 94 -28.15 21.76 -18.39
CA PRO A 94 -27.16 22.49 -19.20
C PRO A 94 -27.60 23.93 -19.51
N GLU A 95 -28.89 24.16 -19.72
CA GLU A 95 -29.45 25.50 -19.94
C GLU A 95 -29.21 26.48 -18.78
N TRP A 96 -28.98 25.99 -17.55
CA TRP A 96 -28.71 26.85 -16.39
C TRP A 96 -27.32 27.50 -16.43
N PHE A 97 -26.41 27.00 -17.28
CA PHE A 97 -25.04 27.51 -17.43
C PHE A 97 -24.80 28.24 -18.75
N VAL A 98 -25.86 28.67 -19.46
CA VAL A 98 -25.71 29.52 -20.64
C VAL A 98 -25.32 30.93 -20.18
N ILE A 99 -24.05 31.09 -19.82
CA ILE A 99 -23.42 32.38 -19.63
C ILE A 99 -22.86 32.79 -21.01
N PRO A 100 -23.36 33.89 -21.61
CA PRO A 100 -22.86 34.36 -22.89
C PRO A 100 -21.33 34.52 -22.85
N HIS A 101 -20.65 33.93 -23.85
CA HIS A 101 -19.20 34.04 -24.05
C HIS A 101 -18.29 33.35 -23.01
N SER A 102 -18.80 32.50 -22.12
CA SER A 102 -17.94 31.66 -21.27
C SER A 102 -17.88 30.23 -21.77
N GLN A 103 -16.68 29.73 -22.04
CA GLN A 103 -16.45 28.28 -22.15
C GLN A 103 -16.43 27.69 -20.73
N SER A 104 -17.06 26.53 -20.54
CA SER A 104 -16.98 25.80 -19.27
C SER A 104 -15.52 25.56 -18.87
N PRO A 105 -15.16 25.73 -17.60
CA PRO A 105 -13.80 25.48 -17.15
C PRO A 105 -13.51 23.97 -17.17
N GLY A 106 -12.81 23.53 -18.22
CA GLY A 106 -12.36 22.15 -18.38
C GLY A 106 -13.01 21.41 -19.57
N PRO A 107 -12.48 20.22 -19.92
CA PRO A 107 -13.06 19.37 -20.94
C PRO A 107 -14.45 18.89 -20.51
N ASP A 108 -15.33 18.64 -21.48
CA ASP A 108 -16.63 18.05 -21.20
C ASP A 108 -16.46 16.69 -20.52
N LEU A 109 -17.28 16.41 -19.51
CA LEU A 109 -17.17 15.16 -18.74
C LEU A 109 -17.40 13.94 -19.63
N ASP A 110 -18.27 14.06 -20.64
CA ASP A 110 -18.57 12.98 -21.57
C ASP A 110 -17.60 12.92 -22.76
N SER A 111 -16.59 13.81 -22.82
CA SER A 111 -15.57 13.77 -23.87
C SER A 111 -14.48 12.72 -23.63
N ILE A 112 -14.50 12.01 -22.50
CA ILE A 112 -13.53 10.94 -22.22
C ILE A 112 -13.92 9.67 -23.00
N PRO A 113 -13.06 9.15 -23.89
CA PRO A 113 -13.29 7.89 -24.56
C PRO A 113 -13.33 6.72 -23.55
N ALA A 114 -14.53 6.16 -23.32
CA ALA A 114 -14.75 5.04 -22.39
C ALA A 114 -13.90 3.81 -22.74
N ASP A 115 -13.65 3.61 -24.04
CA ASP A 115 -12.79 2.60 -24.65
C ASP A 115 -11.31 2.76 -24.27
N GLN A 116 -10.87 3.93 -23.83
CA GLN A 116 -9.50 4.15 -23.34
C GLN A 116 -9.42 4.09 -21.81
N LEU A 117 -10.46 4.56 -21.11
CA LEU A 117 -10.46 4.62 -19.66
C LEU A 117 -10.57 3.23 -19.01
N TRP A 118 -11.49 2.37 -19.47
CA TRP A 118 -11.70 1.06 -18.82
C TRP A 118 -10.52 0.09 -18.97
N PRO A 119 -9.85 -0.02 -20.13
CA PRO A 119 -8.63 -0.81 -20.23
C PRO A 119 -7.52 -0.34 -19.28
N ALA A 120 -7.37 0.97 -19.10
CA ALA A 120 -6.39 1.54 -18.16
C ALA A 120 -6.75 1.23 -16.69
N VAL A 121 -8.03 1.25 -16.33
CA VAL A 121 -8.49 0.84 -15.00
C VAL A 121 -8.26 -0.66 -14.77
N GLN A 122 -8.54 -1.50 -15.79
CA GLN A 122 -8.37 -2.95 -15.75
C GLN A 122 -6.89 -3.37 -15.65
N SER A 123 -5.98 -2.66 -16.34
CA SER A 123 -4.53 -2.86 -16.28
C SER A 123 -3.89 -2.48 -14.93
N ARG A 124 -4.71 -2.05 -13.96
CA ARG A 124 -4.31 -1.68 -12.58
C ARG A 124 -3.48 -0.40 -12.49
N ALA A 125 -3.52 0.45 -13.51
CA ALA A 125 -2.96 1.80 -13.44
C ALA A 125 -3.58 2.59 -12.27
N GLY A 126 -2.78 3.48 -11.68
CA GLY A 126 -3.26 4.40 -10.65
C GLY A 126 -4.08 5.53 -11.27
N VAL A 127 -5.04 6.07 -10.52
CA VAL A 127 -5.94 7.14 -11.00
C VAL A 127 -5.19 8.35 -11.55
N LYS A 128 -4.08 8.72 -10.90
CA LYS A 128 -3.23 9.82 -11.34
C LYS A 128 -2.57 9.54 -12.70
N ALA A 129 -2.10 8.31 -12.92
CA ALA A 129 -1.50 7.92 -14.19
C ALA A 129 -2.55 7.88 -15.31
N ILE A 130 -3.78 7.45 -15.01
CA ILE A 130 -4.90 7.48 -15.97
C ILE A 130 -5.24 8.94 -16.34
N ALA A 131 -5.30 9.83 -15.35
CA ALA A 131 -5.55 11.24 -15.55
C ALA A 131 -4.46 11.90 -16.41
N GLU A 132 -3.19 11.63 -16.13
CA GLU A 132 -2.04 12.10 -16.94
C GLU A 132 -2.09 11.56 -18.38
N GLN A 133 -2.41 10.27 -18.56
CA GLN A 133 -2.52 9.64 -19.88
C GLN A 133 -3.65 10.26 -20.71
N LEU A 134 -4.80 10.53 -20.10
CA LEU A 134 -5.97 11.10 -20.75
C LEU A 134 -5.96 12.63 -20.79
N GLN A 135 -4.91 13.27 -20.26
CA GLN A 135 -4.79 14.74 -20.14
C GLN A 135 -5.98 15.41 -19.46
N VAL A 136 -6.55 14.76 -18.44
CA VAL A 136 -7.67 15.28 -17.64
C VAL A 136 -7.28 15.34 -16.16
N SER A 137 -8.09 16.01 -15.34
CA SER A 137 -7.92 15.96 -13.88
C SER A 137 -8.36 14.60 -13.29
N VAL A 138 -7.86 14.27 -12.09
CA VAL A 138 -8.28 13.08 -11.33
C VAL A 138 -9.79 13.13 -11.03
N GLU A 139 -10.31 14.32 -10.80
CA GLU A 139 -11.71 14.60 -10.48
C GLU A 139 -12.60 14.34 -11.70
N HIS A 140 -12.14 14.69 -12.90
CA HIS A 140 -12.81 14.32 -14.16
C HIS A 140 -12.88 12.80 -14.34
N VAL A 141 -11.78 12.07 -14.07
CA VAL A 141 -11.78 10.59 -14.13
C VAL A 141 -12.79 9.99 -13.14
N ARG A 142 -12.86 10.54 -11.92
CA ARG A 142 -13.80 10.08 -10.89
C ARG A 142 -15.25 10.37 -11.26
N ALA A 143 -15.54 11.59 -11.71
CA ALA A 143 -16.87 12.00 -12.15
C ALA A 143 -17.35 11.19 -13.36
N PHE A 144 -16.48 10.96 -14.34
CA PHE A 144 -16.77 10.10 -15.48
C PHE A 144 -17.09 8.67 -15.05
N ALA A 145 -16.26 8.08 -14.19
CA ALA A 145 -16.49 6.72 -13.71
C ALA A 145 -17.75 6.58 -12.85
N GLU A 146 -18.22 7.68 -12.27
CA GLU A 146 -19.47 7.71 -11.54
C GLU A 146 -20.70 7.78 -12.46
N ARG A 147 -20.62 8.54 -13.55
CA ARG A 147 -21.67 8.63 -14.60
C ARG A 147 -21.76 7.36 -15.43
N HIS A 148 -20.60 6.86 -15.86
CA HIS A 148 -20.44 5.70 -16.72
C HIS A 148 -19.73 4.61 -15.92
N PRO A 149 -20.41 3.85 -15.05
CA PRO A 149 -19.74 2.83 -14.26
C PRO A 149 -19.16 1.72 -15.15
N LEU A 150 -18.11 1.05 -14.66
CA LEU A 150 -17.40 -0.01 -15.38
C LEU A 150 -18.42 -1.03 -15.95
N PRO A 151 -18.42 -1.31 -17.27
CA PRO A 151 -19.34 -2.29 -17.84
C PRO A 151 -19.29 -3.60 -17.05
N PRO A 152 -20.44 -4.26 -16.83
CA PRO A 152 -20.45 -5.51 -16.10
C PRO A 152 -19.52 -6.47 -16.83
N GLU A 153 -18.59 -7.08 -16.10
CA GLU A 153 -17.83 -8.18 -16.68
C GLU A 153 -18.87 -9.21 -17.11
N THR A 154 -18.96 -9.50 -18.42
CA THR A 154 -19.51 -10.76 -18.88
C THR A 154 -18.74 -11.80 -18.11
N ALA A 155 -19.38 -12.39 -17.10
CA ALA A 155 -18.73 -13.28 -16.17
C ALA A 155 -17.91 -14.25 -17.02
N PRO A 156 -16.59 -14.40 -16.79
CA PRO A 156 -15.85 -15.38 -17.53
C PRO A 156 -16.59 -16.70 -17.34
N THR A 157 -17.18 -17.20 -18.42
CA THR A 157 -17.79 -18.53 -18.53
C THR A 157 -16.74 -19.63 -18.32
N GLN A 158 -15.55 -19.27 -17.86
CA GLN A 158 -14.62 -20.17 -17.22
C GLN A 158 -15.14 -20.56 -15.82
N ARG A 159 -16.31 -21.20 -15.80
CA ARG A 159 -16.47 -22.40 -14.99
C ARG A 159 -15.32 -23.30 -15.44
N TRP A 160 -14.25 -23.32 -14.65
CA TRP A 160 -13.26 -24.38 -14.72
C TRP A 160 -14.05 -25.67 -14.85
N PRO A 161 -13.82 -26.50 -15.89
CA PRO A 161 -14.61 -27.70 -16.10
C PRO A 161 -14.70 -28.42 -14.77
N LYS A 162 -15.92 -28.74 -14.33
CA LYS A 162 -16.10 -29.59 -13.15
C LYS A 162 -15.41 -30.89 -13.51
N ILE A 163 -14.14 -31.05 -13.11
CA ILE A 163 -13.41 -32.30 -13.29
C ILE A 163 -14.31 -33.37 -12.68
N PRO A 164 -14.82 -34.34 -13.47
CA PRO A 164 -15.68 -35.37 -12.94
C PRO A 164 -14.98 -36.05 -11.77
N ARG A 165 -15.70 -36.34 -10.68
CA ARG A 165 -15.11 -37.01 -9.49
C ARG A 165 -14.37 -38.31 -9.86
N ALA A 166 -14.75 -38.96 -10.97
CA ALA A 166 -14.11 -40.14 -11.53
C ALA A 166 -12.67 -39.93 -12.05
N GLN A 167 -12.27 -38.70 -12.39
CA GLN A 167 -10.91 -38.38 -12.83
C GLN A 167 -10.05 -37.80 -11.68
N THR A 168 -10.61 -37.70 -10.47
CA THR A 168 -9.89 -37.11 -9.34
C THR A 168 -8.84 -38.09 -8.82
N PRO A 169 -7.60 -37.66 -8.56
CA PRO A 169 -6.54 -38.53 -8.05
C PRO A 169 -6.93 -39.17 -6.72
N THR A 170 -6.51 -40.41 -6.53
CA THR A 170 -6.86 -41.21 -5.35
C THR A 170 -6.21 -40.63 -4.10
N THR A 171 -6.85 -40.79 -2.93
CA THR A 171 -6.29 -40.35 -1.64
C THR A 171 -4.87 -40.87 -1.40
N LYS A 172 -4.58 -42.10 -1.83
CA LYS A 172 -3.26 -42.75 -1.72
C LYS A 172 -2.19 -42.05 -2.58
N GLU A 173 -2.51 -41.70 -3.82
CA GLU A 173 -1.61 -40.98 -4.73
C GLU A 173 -1.28 -39.58 -4.19
N LEU A 174 -2.28 -38.89 -3.62
CA LEU A 174 -2.07 -37.60 -2.99
C LEU A 174 -1.22 -37.70 -1.72
N GLN A 175 -1.41 -38.75 -0.90
CA GLN A 175 -0.57 -39.02 0.26
C GLN A 175 0.89 -39.26 -0.12
N GLU A 176 1.14 -40.04 -1.17
CA GLU A 176 2.48 -40.32 -1.66
C GLU A 176 3.18 -39.05 -2.15
N LEU A 177 2.51 -38.22 -2.94
CA LEU A 177 3.07 -36.96 -3.45
C LEU A 177 3.30 -35.93 -2.33
N VAL A 178 2.45 -35.92 -1.30
CA VAL A 178 2.67 -35.10 -0.08
C VAL A 178 3.84 -35.65 0.73
N GLY A 179 3.95 -36.97 0.89
CA GLY A 179 5.05 -37.65 1.58
C GLY A 179 6.41 -37.44 0.91
N GLN A 180 6.43 -37.30 -0.42
CA GLN A 180 7.62 -36.88 -1.19
C GLN A 180 7.99 -35.40 -0.99
N GLY A 181 7.24 -34.65 -0.19
CA GLY A 181 7.50 -33.24 0.04
C GLY A 181 7.33 -32.40 -1.22
N LEU A 182 6.31 -32.67 -2.06
CA LEU A 182 5.97 -31.85 -3.23
C LEU A 182 4.96 -30.75 -2.87
N SER A 183 5.13 -29.57 -3.49
CA SER A 183 4.28 -28.42 -3.18
C SER A 183 2.97 -28.53 -3.95
N ASN A 184 1.88 -27.89 -3.50
CA ASN A 184 0.59 -27.93 -4.21
C ASN A 184 0.70 -27.54 -5.70
N ARG A 185 1.65 -26.65 -6.05
CA ARG A 185 1.95 -26.29 -7.43
C ARG A 185 2.62 -27.43 -8.21
N ARG A 186 3.57 -28.13 -7.59
CA ARG A 186 4.29 -29.24 -8.22
C ARG A 186 3.42 -30.50 -8.32
N ILE A 187 2.62 -30.79 -7.28
CA ILE A 187 1.57 -31.82 -7.31
C ILE A 187 0.60 -31.53 -8.47
N GLY A 188 0.17 -30.27 -8.62
CA GLY A 188 -0.65 -29.85 -9.76
C GLY A 188 0.03 -30.08 -11.11
N ALA A 189 1.32 -29.77 -11.25
CA ALA A 189 2.06 -30.00 -12.48
C ALA A 189 2.21 -31.50 -12.83
N VAL A 190 2.44 -32.36 -11.84
CA VAL A 190 2.57 -33.81 -12.03
C VAL A 190 1.25 -34.44 -12.43
N LEU A 191 0.14 -33.98 -11.83
CA LEU A 191 -1.19 -34.54 -12.05
C LEU A 191 -2.01 -33.80 -13.13
N GLY A 192 -1.46 -32.77 -13.77
CA GLY A 192 -2.17 -31.95 -14.76
C GLY A 192 -3.27 -31.04 -14.18
N TYR A 193 -3.24 -30.75 -12.87
CA TYR A 193 -4.25 -29.95 -12.17
C TYR A 193 -3.78 -28.55 -11.75
N ASN A 194 -4.72 -27.62 -11.60
CA ASN A 194 -4.44 -26.30 -11.01
C ASN A 194 -4.08 -26.43 -9.52
N ARG A 195 -3.07 -25.68 -9.05
CA ARG A 195 -2.65 -25.56 -7.64
C ARG A 195 -3.82 -25.34 -6.66
N THR A 196 -4.82 -24.58 -7.08
CA THR A 196 -5.99 -24.23 -6.24
C THR A 196 -6.94 -25.41 -6.11
N PHE A 197 -7.09 -26.21 -7.18
CA PHE A 197 -7.85 -27.46 -7.17
C PHE A 197 -7.19 -28.51 -6.27
N VAL A 198 -5.86 -28.69 -6.40
CA VAL A 198 -5.08 -29.57 -5.52
C VAL A 198 -5.20 -29.18 -4.05
N ARG A 199 -5.08 -27.87 -3.74
CA ARG A 199 -5.26 -27.37 -2.36
C ARG A 199 -6.64 -27.71 -1.81
N ARG A 200 -7.70 -27.49 -2.60
CA ARG A 200 -9.07 -27.81 -2.20
C ARG A 200 -9.23 -29.31 -1.96
N LEU A 201 -8.70 -30.14 -2.86
CA LEU A 201 -8.81 -31.59 -2.80
C LEU A 201 -8.06 -32.18 -1.59
N LEU A 202 -6.87 -31.68 -1.27
CA LEU A 202 -6.14 -32.03 -0.04
C LEU A 202 -6.91 -31.60 1.22
N GLY A 203 -7.63 -30.49 1.16
CA GLY A 203 -8.53 -30.03 2.24
C GLY A 203 -9.71 -30.97 2.44
N GLU A 204 -10.42 -31.31 1.36
CA GLU A 204 -11.58 -32.21 1.38
C GLU A 204 -11.22 -33.63 1.87
N ARG A 205 -9.99 -34.09 1.64
CA ARG A 205 -9.51 -35.43 2.01
C ARG A 205 -8.76 -35.48 3.34
N GLY A 206 -8.68 -34.37 4.08
CA GLY A 206 -7.94 -34.31 5.36
C GLY A 206 -6.43 -34.51 5.22
N LEU A 207 -5.90 -34.42 4.00
CA LEU A 207 -4.47 -34.58 3.69
C LEU A 207 -3.72 -33.24 3.68
N SER A 208 -4.39 -32.18 4.09
CA SER A 208 -3.74 -30.89 4.31
C SER A 208 -2.84 -31.04 5.52
N PRO A 209 -1.51 -30.82 5.39
CA PRO A 209 -0.69 -30.59 6.56
C PRO A 209 -1.34 -29.45 7.35
N ALA A 210 -1.36 -29.54 8.68
CA ALA A 210 -2.01 -28.59 9.58
C ALA A 210 -1.50 -27.12 9.50
N LEU A 211 -0.77 -26.75 8.44
CA LEU A 211 -0.31 -25.43 8.08
C LEU A 211 -0.53 -25.18 6.58
N ALA A 212 -1.68 -24.62 6.20
CA ALA A 212 -1.92 -24.21 4.80
C ALA A 212 -2.77 -22.94 4.67
N SER A 213 -2.53 -21.97 5.54
CA SER A 213 -2.80 -20.55 5.27
C SER A 213 -1.54 -19.89 4.73
N GLY A 214 -1.37 -19.86 3.41
CA GLY A 214 -0.56 -18.86 2.69
C GLY A 214 0.95 -18.71 3.01
N GLY A 215 1.54 -19.50 3.90
CA GLY A 215 2.97 -19.45 4.21
C GLY A 215 3.76 -20.34 3.27
N GLN A 216 4.89 -19.84 2.79
CA GLN A 216 5.94 -20.70 2.23
C GLN A 216 6.20 -21.88 3.15
N ARG A 217 6.69 -23.00 2.62
CA ARG A 217 7.29 -24.07 3.43
C ARG A 217 8.18 -23.42 4.46
N THR A 218 7.75 -23.46 5.70
CA THR A 218 8.55 -23.13 6.86
C THR A 218 9.63 -24.18 6.91
N ILE A 219 10.74 -23.91 6.20
CA ILE A 219 11.99 -24.66 6.41
C ILE A 219 12.26 -24.50 7.89
N HIS A 220 12.27 -25.63 8.60
CA HIS A 220 12.58 -25.67 10.01
C HIS A 220 14.08 -25.42 10.14
N ILE A 221 14.43 -24.18 10.46
CA ILE A 221 15.79 -23.80 10.81
C ILE A 221 15.80 -23.76 12.32
N ASP A 222 16.62 -24.61 12.93
CA ASP A 222 16.80 -24.63 14.37
C ASP A 222 17.30 -23.24 14.84
N PRO A 223 16.55 -22.56 15.72
CA PRO A 223 16.92 -21.26 16.29
C PRO A 223 18.29 -21.26 16.96
N ASP A 224 18.65 -22.33 17.67
CA ASP A 224 19.91 -22.42 18.42
C ASP A 224 21.10 -22.61 17.47
N TRP A 225 20.92 -23.43 16.42
CA TRP A 225 21.88 -23.54 15.34
C TRP A 225 22.07 -22.21 14.59
N LEU A 226 20.98 -21.49 14.28
CA LEU A 226 21.05 -20.20 13.59
C LEU A 226 21.77 -19.16 14.46
N ARG A 227 21.51 -19.16 15.77
CA ARG A 227 22.20 -18.31 16.74
C ARG A 227 23.69 -18.66 16.79
N HIS A 228 24.04 -19.94 16.82
CA HIS A 228 25.44 -20.38 16.82
C HIS A 228 26.18 -19.97 15.53
N GLU A 229 25.59 -20.18 14.35
CA GLU A 229 26.20 -19.77 13.08
C GLU A 229 26.36 -18.25 12.96
N TYR A 230 25.41 -17.49 13.52
CA TYR A 230 25.37 -16.03 13.41
C TYR A 230 26.23 -15.32 14.47
N GLU A 231 26.12 -15.73 15.73
CA GLU A 231 26.77 -15.08 16.88
C GLU A 231 28.13 -15.71 17.19
N VAL A 232 28.26 -17.04 17.15
CA VAL A 232 29.52 -17.73 17.48
C VAL A 232 30.43 -17.78 16.26
N LYS A 233 29.93 -18.25 15.11
CA LYS A 233 30.72 -18.36 13.86
C LYS A 233 30.74 -17.09 13.02
N GLN A 234 30.00 -16.05 13.43
CA GLN A 234 30.04 -14.72 12.83
C GLN A 234 29.71 -14.68 11.33
N ARG A 235 28.92 -15.65 10.83
CA ARG A 235 28.56 -15.74 9.41
C ARG A 235 27.42 -14.78 9.08
N THR A 236 27.47 -14.16 7.91
CA THR A 236 26.38 -13.27 7.47
C THR A 236 25.13 -14.06 7.10
N TYR A 237 23.94 -13.45 7.24
CA TYR A 237 22.70 -14.08 6.77
C TYR A 237 22.75 -14.48 5.27
N LYS A 238 23.55 -13.78 4.46
CA LYS A 238 23.79 -14.14 3.06
C LYS A 238 24.60 -15.44 2.92
N ALA A 239 25.67 -15.60 3.69
CA ALA A 239 26.49 -16.80 3.69
C ALA A 239 25.71 -18.01 4.26
N ILE A 240 24.95 -17.80 5.33
CA ILE A 240 24.09 -18.83 5.95
C ILE A 240 23.00 -19.27 4.95
N ALA A 241 22.36 -18.31 4.28
CA ALA A 241 21.36 -18.60 3.25
C ALA A 241 21.92 -19.44 2.09
N ALA A 242 23.12 -19.09 1.61
CA ALA A 242 23.80 -19.84 0.55
C ALA A 242 24.16 -21.27 0.98
N SER A 243 24.59 -21.49 2.23
CA SER A 243 24.98 -22.83 2.70
C SER A 243 23.81 -23.80 2.86
N ILE A 244 22.59 -23.31 3.11
CA ILE A 244 21.39 -24.14 3.29
C ILE A 244 20.49 -24.14 2.03
N GLY A 245 20.84 -23.35 1.02
CA GLY A 245 20.04 -23.23 -0.22
C GLY A 245 18.70 -22.50 -0.03
N VAL A 246 18.63 -21.55 0.90
CA VAL A 246 17.42 -20.78 1.21
C VAL A 246 17.58 -19.30 0.87
N SER A 247 16.48 -18.55 0.78
CA SER A 247 16.58 -17.11 0.54
C SER A 247 17.08 -16.37 1.79
N THR A 248 17.80 -15.26 1.58
CA THR A 248 18.23 -14.38 2.66
C THR A 248 17.05 -13.76 3.43
N CYS A 249 15.92 -13.55 2.77
CA CYS A 249 14.68 -13.11 3.38
C CYS A 249 14.13 -14.14 4.37
N THR A 250 14.21 -15.43 4.01
CA THR A 250 13.80 -16.55 4.88
C THR A 250 14.65 -16.60 6.15
N ILE A 251 15.99 -16.50 6.05
CA ILE A 251 16.88 -16.44 7.22
C ILE A 251 16.56 -15.23 8.11
N ARG A 252 16.36 -14.05 7.51
CA ARG A 252 16.04 -12.83 8.25
C ARG A 252 14.70 -12.94 9.00
N GLY A 253 13.69 -13.54 8.38
CA GLY A 253 12.41 -13.82 9.02
C GLY A 253 12.57 -14.75 10.23
N ARG A 254 13.35 -15.84 10.08
CA ARG A 254 13.61 -16.78 11.18
C ARG A 254 14.45 -16.18 12.30
N ALA A 255 15.44 -15.37 11.98
CA ALA A 255 16.21 -14.64 12.97
C ALA A 255 15.31 -13.69 13.79
N ALA A 256 14.39 -13.00 13.13
CA ALA A 256 13.42 -12.14 13.82
C ALA A 256 12.45 -12.93 14.72
N GLU A 257 11.94 -14.07 14.25
CA GLU A 257 11.10 -14.98 15.05
C GLU A 257 11.85 -15.54 16.27
N ALA A 258 13.14 -15.85 16.12
CA ALA A 258 14.02 -16.35 17.18
C ALA A 258 14.62 -15.25 18.08
N GLY A 259 14.23 -13.99 17.89
CA GLY A 259 14.74 -12.84 18.65
C GLY A 259 16.24 -12.57 18.45
N ILE A 260 16.84 -13.06 17.36
CA ILE A 260 18.25 -12.82 17.04
C ILE A 260 18.36 -11.42 16.45
N PRO A 261 19.05 -10.47 17.11
CA PRO A 261 19.16 -9.11 16.61
C PRO A 261 19.96 -9.10 15.32
N SER A 262 19.40 -8.50 14.27
CA SER A 262 20.12 -8.30 13.02
C SER A 262 21.29 -7.34 13.28
N ARG A 263 22.51 -7.87 13.37
CA ARG A 263 23.76 -7.13 13.22
C ARG A 263 23.75 -6.44 11.87
N ARG A 264 23.31 -5.18 11.84
CA ARG A 264 23.84 -4.24 10.86
C ARG A 264 25.30 -4.11 11.20
N SER A 265 26.15 -4.46 10.25
CA SER A 265 27.58 -4.31 10.46
C SER A 265 27.82 -2.85 10.80
N ALA A 266 28.61 -2.56 11.84
CA ALA A 266 29.17 -1.21 12.00
C ALA A 266 29.83 -0.76 10.68
N ARG A 267 30.31 -1.70 9.85
CA ARG A 267 30.86 -1.45 8.50
C ARG A 267 29.85 -0.92 7.47
N ASP A 268 28.55 -0.99 7.72
CA ASP A 268 27.51 -0.41 6.84
C ASP A 268 27.09 1.01 7.29
N HIS A 269 27.70 1.54 8.35
CA HIS A 269 27.50 2.92 8.77
C HIS A 269 28.30 3.85 7.85
N PRO A 270 27.70 4.92 7.28
CA PRO A 270 28.40 5.83 6.36
C PRO A 270 29.71 6.39 6.93
N LEU A 271 29.77 6.63 8.24
CA LEU A 271 30.95 7.16 8.93
C LEU A 271 31.95 6.09 9.39
N ALA A 272 31.62 4.80 9.34
CA ALA A 272 32.50 3.74 9.84
C ALA A 272 33.80 3.55 9.04
N LYS A 273 33.90 4.17 7.85
CA LYS A 273 35.14 4.23 7.08
C LYS A 273 36.16 5.22 7.65
N PHE A 274 35.72 6.13 8.52
CA PHE A 274 36.51 7.25 9.04
C PHE A 274 36.77 7.15 10.55
N GLY A 275 36.06 6.26 11.25
CA GLY A 275 36.23 6.04 12.69
C GLY A 275 35.14 5.15 13.26
N GLY A 276 35.30 4.75 14.51
CA GLY A 276 34.29 4.07 15.31
C GLY A 276 33.30 5.04 15.97
N PRO A 277 32.29 4.54 16.67
CA PRO A 277 31.31 5.38 17.38
C PRO A 277 31.92 6.30 18.44
N ALA A 278 33.12 5.99 18.94
CA ALA A 278 33.83 6.83 19.91
C ALA A 278 34.54 8.04 19.27
N ASP A 279 34.78 8.01 17.95
CA ASP A 279 35.49 9.05 17.21
C ASP A 279 34.56 10.18 16.73
N PHE A 280 33.25 10.02 16.93
CA PHE A 280 32.23 10.99 16.53
C PHE A 280 31.34 11.36 17.71
N PRO A 281 30.80 12.59 17.76
CA PRO A 281 29.75 12.94 18.71
C PRO A 281 28.59 11.92 18.63
N PRO A 282 28.08 11.41 19.77
CA PRO A 282 27.04 10.38 19.77
C PRO A 282 25.79 10.78 18.98
N VAL A 283 25.42 12.06 19.05
CA VAL A 283 24.31 12.66 18.30
C VAL A 283 24.54 12.56 16.78
N LEU A 284 25.76 12.85 16.33
CA LEU A 284 26.14 12.77 14.92
C LEU A 284 26.16 11.31 14.44
N TRP A 285 26.81 10.42 15.19
CA TRP A 285 26.86 9.00 14.86
C TRP A 285 25.46 8.38 14.77
N ASN A 286 24.60 8.63 15.75
CA ASN A 286 23.25 8.07 15.77
C ASN A 286 22.36 8.64 14.66
N SER A 287 22.63 9.85 14.18
CA SER A 287 21.89 10.48 13.08
C SER A 287 22.14 9.80 11.72
N PHE A 288 23.33 9.22 11.54
CA PHE A 288 23.71 8.42 10.37
C PHE A 288 23.40 6.92 10.53
N ALA A 289 22.82 6.52 11.67
CA ALA A 289 22.35 5.16 11.90
C ALA A 289 20.94 4.94 11.32
N GLY A 290 20.72 3.74 10.76
CA GLY A 290 19.41 3.33 10.23
C GLY A 290 19.28 3.43 8.70
N TYR A 291 18.12 3.03 8.17
CA TYR A 291 17.88 3.05 6.72
C TYR A 291 17.55 4.47 6.26
N GLY A 292 18.20 4.95 5.20
CA GLY A 292 17.96 6.30 4.63
C GLY A 292 18.47 7.45 5.51
N ALA A 293 19.42 7.18 6.42
CA ALA A 293 19.95 8.15 7.36
C ALA A 293 20.70 9.32 6.68
N GLU A 294 21.49 9.02 5.65
CA GLU A 294 22.17 10.04 4.83
C GLU A 294 21.18 10.97 4.11
N LEU A 295 20.16 10.39 3.46
CA LEU A 295 19.10 11.17 2.80
C LEU A 295 18.32 12.03 3.80
N ARG A 296 18.14 11.56 5.03
CA ARG A 296 17.56 12.33 6.14
C ARG A 296 18.45 13.50 6.52
N ALA A 297 19.76 13.29 6.67
CA ALA A 297 20.72 14.36 6.95
C ALA A 297 20.77 15.41 5.83
N GLN A 298 20.78 15.00 4.56
CA GLN A 298 20.71 15.91 3.41
C GLN A 298 19.39 16.72 3.40
N ARG A 299 18.26 16.07 3.67
CA ARG A 299 16.96 16.76 3.79
C ARG A 299 16.93 17.77 4.92
N PHE A 300 17.60 17.49 6.04
CA PHE A 300 17.73 18.44 7.14
C PHE A 300 18.42 19.73 6.67
N LEU A 301 19.57 19.61 6.00
CA LEU A 301 20.31 20.75 5.45
C LEU A 301 19.47 21.55 4.45
N LEU A 302 18.77 20.86 3.54
CA LEU A 302 17.89 21.52 2.59
C LEU A 302 16.75 22.29 3.28
N ILE A 303 16.17 21.75 4.34
CA ILE A 303 15.04 22.38 5.05
C ILE A 303 15.47 23.67 5.76
N ILE A 304 16.64 23.69 6.40
CA ILE A 304 17.12 24.87 7.13
C ILE A 304 17.54 26.02 6.21
N GLU A 305 17.86 25.71 4.95
CA GLU A 305 18.26 26.68 3.92
C GLU A 305 17.04 27.30 3.20
N LEU A 306 15.83 26.78 3.42
CA LEU A 306 14.64 27.33 2.78
C LEU A 306 14.32 28.74 3.31
N PRO A 307 14.00 29.70 2.42
CA PRO A 307 13.64 31.06 2.82
C PRO A 307 12.34 31.13 3.62
N THR A 308 11.52 30.07 3.57
CA THR A 308 10.22 30.00 4.24
C THR A 308 10.27 29.03 5.42
N SER A 309 9.77 29.49 6.57
CA SER A 309 9.87 28.79 7.86
C SER A 309 8.73 27.78 8.12
N THR A 310 8.08 27.26 7.06
CA THR A 310 6.87 26.43 7.18
C THR A 310 7.09 24.99 6.73
N ILE A 311 6.45 24.05 7.44
CA ILE A 311 6.48 22.62 7.10
C ILE A 311 5.89 22.37 5.69
N THR A 312 4.85 23.11 5.30
CA THR A 312 4.21 22.98 3.99
C THR A 312 5.16 23.39 2.85
N ALA A 313 5.95 24.44 3.04
CA ALA A 313 6.94 24.85 2.05
C ALA A 313 8.09 23.85 1.95
N ALA A 314 8.57 23.32 3.08
CA ALA A 314 9.56 22.24 3.11
C ALA A 314 9.05 20.96 2.41
N ALA A 315 7.79 20.60 2.63
CA ALA A 315 7.15 19.47 1.97
C ALA A 315 7.13 19.64 0.45
N ARG A 316 6.78 20.84 -0.03
CA ARG A 316 6.78 21.19 -1.45
C ARG A 316 8.19 21.12 -2.05
N ALA A 317 9.18 21.72 -1.40
CA ALA A 317 10.57 21.72 -1.87
C ALA A 317 11.16 20.30 -1.95
N LEU A 318 10.83 19.44 -0.99
CA LEU A 318 11.32 18.05 -0.94
C LEU A 318 10.45 17.05 -1.72
N SER A 319 9.35 17.49 -2.34
CA SER A 319 8.38 16.63 -3.04
C SER A 319 7.87 15.46 -2.19
N ILE A 320 7.65 15.69 -0.89
CA ILE A 320 7.10 14.71 0.07
C ILE A 320 5.92 15.31 0.83
N SER A 321 5.13 14.48 1.52
CA SER A 321 4.00 14.97 2.30
C SER A 321 4.46 15.72 3.57
N ALA A 322 3.70 16.74 3.98
CA ALA A 322 3.96 17.50 5.21
C ALA A 322 4.00 16.63 6.47
N CYS A 323 3.18 15.57 6.53
CA CYS A 323 3.23 14.57 7.59
C CYS A 323 4.59 13.85 7.64
N ARG A 324 5.15 13.47 6.49
CA ARG A 324 6.49 12.84 6.43
C ARG A 324 7.58 13.80 6.89
N VAL A 325 7.50 15.08 6.53
CA VAL A 325 8.44 16.11 7.02
C VAL A 325 8.35 16.22 8.55
N ALA A 326 7.15 16.29 9.10
CA ALA A 326 6.95 16.40 10.55
C ALA A 326 7.47 15.17 11.33
N VAL A 327 7.19 13.96 10.83
CA VAL A 327 7.69 12.70 11.41
C VAL A 327 9.21 12.65 11.37
N PHE A 328 9.81 12.98 10.24
CA PHE A 328 11.26 13.03 10.08
C PHE A 328 11.91 14.06 11.02
N MET A 329 11.37 15.28 11.11
CA MET A 329 11.88 16.30 12.04
C MET A 329 11.79 15.84 13.50
N ALA A 330 10.69 15.17 13.88
CA ALA A 330 10.55 14.61 15.23
C ALA A 330 11.56 13.49 15.49
N GLU A 331 11.84 12.67 14.48
CA GLU A 331 12.83 11.61 14.58
C GLU A 331 14.25 12.17 14.78
N LEU A 332 14.63 13.23 14.08
CA LEU A 332 15.92 13.89 14.30
C LEU A 332 16.03 14.54 15.67
N GLU A 333 14.98 15.24 16.13
CA GLU A 333 14.98 15.80 17.50
C GLU A 333 15.10 14.72 18.58
N ARG A 334 14.49 13.55 18.35
CA ARG A 334 14.60 12.39 19.25
C ARG A 334 16.01 11.79 19.25
N VAL A 335 16.65 11.69 18.09
CA VAL A 335 18.01 11.14 17.96
C VAL A 335 19.06 12.11 18.50
N ALA A 336 18.86 13.41 18.29
CA ALA A 336 19.73 14.45 18.81
C ALA A 336 19.48 14.79 20.28
N GLU A 337 18.42 14.23 20.88
CA GLU A 337 17.96 14.51 22.25
C GLU A 337 17.84 16.02 22.53
N ALA A 338 17.54 16.80 21.48
CA ALA A 338 17.54 18.25 21.50
C ALA A 338 16.48 18.81 20.55
N TRP A 339 15.99 20.01 20.85
CA TRP A 339 15.13 20.73 19.91
C TRP A 339 15.99 21.38 18.84
N LEU A 340 15.96 20.81 17.64
CA LEU A 340 16.66 21.32 16.48
C LEU A 340 15.89 22.44 15.78
N PHE A 341 14.57 22.51 15.97
CA PHE A 341 13.70 23.47 15.31
C PHE A 341 12.91 24.35 16.29
N ASN A 342 12.72 25.62 15.93
CA ASN A 342 11.95 26.57 16.73
C ASN A 342 10.46 26.22 16.76
N ARG A 343 9.83 26.41 17.92
CA ARG A 343 8.38 26.24 18.13
C ARG A 343 7.72 27.62 18.23
N THR A 344 6.53 27.75 17.65
CA THR A 344 5.67 28.93 17.77
C THR A 344 4.30 28.51 18.30
N ASN A 345 3.46 29.47 18.67
CA ASN A 345 2.07 29.20 19.09
C ASN A 345 1.23 28.50 18.00
N ARG A 346 1.67 28.53 16.74
CA ARG A 346 1.03 27.85 15.59
C ARG A 346 1.66 26.49 15.28
N GLY A 347 2.59 26.01 16.11
CA GLY A 347 3.30 24.74 15.94
C GLY A 347 4.79 24.87 15.61
N ARG A 348 5.38 23.75 15.17
CA ARG A 348 6.81 23.64 14.84
C ARG A 348 7.13 24.35 13.52
N THR A 349 8.18 25.16 13.51
CA THR A 349 8.70 25.84 12.30
C THR A 349 9.89 25.10 11.74
N THR A 350 10.32 25.44 10.52
CA THR A 350 11.55 24.88 9.92
C THR A 350 12.80 25.70 10.24
N ARG A 351 12.68 26.77 11.06
CA ARG A 351 13.83 27.57 11.49
C ARG A 351 14.65 26.79 12.53
N PRO A 352 15.98 26.68 12.36
CA PRO A 352 16.82 26.00 13.32
C PRO A 352 16.92 26.78 14.64
N THR A 353 17.10 26.06 15.75
CA THR A 353 17.57 26.61 17.04
C THR A 353 19.09 26.76 17.00
N PRO A 354 19.74 27.40 18.01
CA PRO A 354 21.20 27.37 18.11
C PRO A 354 21.80 25.95 18.17
N ALA A 355 21.06 24.98 18.73
CA ALA A 355 21.44 23.58 18.70
C ALA A 355 21.26 22.97 17.29
N GLY A 356 20.19 23.34 16.59
CA GLY A 356 19.96 22.97 15.19
C GLY A 356 21.03 23.50 14.23
N THR A 357 21.54 24.71 14.46
CA THR A 357 22.63 25.28 13.64
C THR A 357 23.94 24.52 13.86
N ARG A 358 24.33 24.27 15.11
CA ARG A 358 25.53 23.46 15.42
C ARG A 358 25.44 22.06 14.81
N PHE A 359 24.28 21.42 14.97
CA PHE A 359 24.02 20.11 14.37
C PHE A 359 24.06 20.13 12.83
N ALA A 360 23.67 21.23 12.20
CA ALA A 360 23.81 21.40 10.75
C ALA A 360 25.27 21.48 10.31
N ASP A 361 26.10 22.21 11.06
CA ASP A 361 27.52 22.32 10.80
C ASP A 361 28.21 20.94 10.91
N ASP A 362 27.90 20.19 11.98
CA ASP A 362 28.39 18.81 12.18
C ASP A 362 27.97 17.87 11.03
N ILE A 363 26.71 17.97 10.58
CA ILE A 363 26.22 17.18 9.44
C ILE A 363 26.94 17.56 8.14
N ARG A 364 27.17 18.85 7.87
CA ARG A 364 27.87 19.31 6.66
C ARG A 364 29.29 18.75 6.62
N GLU A 365 29.99 18.80 7.74
CA GLU A 365 31.34 18.22 7.85
C GLU A 365 31.33 16.71 7.62
N ALA A 366 30.38 15.99 8.22
CA ALA A 366 30.21 14.54 8.03
C ALA A 366 29.88 14.16 6.59
N ILE A 367 28.99 14.89 5.91
CA ILE A 367 28.65 14.65 4.49
C ILE A 367 29.86 14.96 3.60
N ALA A 368 30.57 16.06 3.84
CA ALA A 368 31.79 16.40 3.10
C ALA A 368 32.87 15.32 3.26
N LEU A 369 33.01 14.73 4.44
CA LEU A 369 33.90 13.59 4.68
C LEU A 369 33.49 12.37 3.85
N ILE A 370 32.19 12.06 3.77
CA ILE A 370 31.65 10.93 2.99
C ILE A 370 31.80 11.14 1.47
N GLU A 371 31.67 12.38 0.98
CA GLU A 371 31.73 12.70 -0.46
C GLU A 371 33.17 12.77 -1.00
N ARG A 372 34.15 13.21 -0.21
CA ARG A 372 35.58 13.27 -0.57
C ARG A 372 36.18 11.97 -1.16
N PRO A 373 35.94 10.75 -0.64
CA PRO A 373 36.47 9.52 -1.24
C PRO A 373 35.80 9.13 -2.56
N SER A 374 34.65 9.71 -2.92
CA SER A 374 33.94 9.40 -4.17
C SER A 374 34.57 10.10 -5.38
N GLN A 375 35.25 11.23 -5.18
CA GLN A 375 35.92 11.99 -6.24
C GLN A 375 37.28 11.42 -6.68
N ARG A 376 37.96 10.62 -5.83
CA ARG A 376 39.25 9.98 -6.17
C ARG A 376 39.16 8.77 -7.11
N LYS A 377 37.96 8.33 -7.49
CA LYS A 377 37.75 7.19 -8.42
C LYS A 377 37.42 7.60 -9.86
N LEU A 378 37.46 8.89 -10.17
CA LEU A 378 37.15 9.45 -11.50
C LEU A 378 38.31 10.29 -12.08
N ALA A 379 39.52 10.13 -11.55
CA ALA A 379 40.75 10.70 -12.13
C ALA A 379 41.64 9.58 -12.67
#